data_AF-A0A1Q6U0M7-F1
#
_entry.id   AF-A0A1Q6U0M7-F1
#
_cell.length_a   1.000
_cell.length_b   1.000
_cell.length_c   1.000
_cell.angle_alpha   90.00
_cell.angle_beta   90.00
_cell.angle_gamma   90.00
#
_symmetry.space_group_name_H-M   'P 1'
#
loop_
_entity.id
_entity.type
_entity.pdbx_description
1 polymer ?
#
loop_
_entity_poly.entity_id
_entity_poly.type
_entity_poly.pdbx_seq_one_letter_code
_entity_poly.pdbx_strand_id
1 'polypeptide(L)'
;MKNILKVILIALVLFYFCINAKAENVKFIQATDVHLTKDNTLYLEDFVNEINKNYNDLDFVIFTGDNIDKPKIEDLQTFLGIIKKLKVKKYVILGNHDVYKSGGLNKQLYMKTVRKNLGAYHSDSSNYIFKIKGVVFIVMDGVKEVIPGSAGFYKESELQWLDSQLTKYKNKKIVVFQHFPLLDSKRVTHNLYKKENYLQVLNKHNNVIAIISGHYHKNREEFDGSIYHIVTEKFSDNTNYKIIEIDTEIPMVYSRLISKDENKNNLE
;
A
#
# COMPACT_ATOMS: atom_id res chain seq x y z
N MET A 1 5.53 35.71 -46.43
CA MET A 1 5.74 34.23 -46.48
C MET A 1 6.74 33.70 -45.45
N LYS A 2 8.00 34.15 -45.40
CA LYS A 2 9.01 33.62 -44.44
C LYS A 2 8.61 33.69 -42.96
N ASN A 3 7.92 34.75 -42.52
CA ASN A 3 7.50 34.89 -41.13
C ASN A 3 6.32 33.97 -40.76
N ILE A 4 5.41 33.71 -41.71
CA ILE A 4 4.29 32.77 -41.53
C ILE A 4 4.81 31.34 -41.39
N LEU A 5 5.81 30.96 -42.20
CA LEU A 5 6.43 29.63 -42.13
C LEU A 5 7.15 29.40 -40.79
N LYS A 6 7.80 30.43 -40.22
CA LYS A 6 8.41 30.36 -38.88
C LYS A 6 7.38 30.18 -37.77
N VAL A 7 6.25 30.90 -37.84
CA VAL A 7 5.17 30.80 -36.84
C VAL A 7 4.54 29.41 -36.88
N ILE A 8 4.30 28.86 -38.09
CA ILE A 8 3.78 27.50 -38.26
C ILE A 8 4.78 26.47 -37.71
N LEU A 9 6.09 26.64 -37.96
CA LEU A 9 7.11 25.74 -37.45
C LEU A 9 7.18 25.75 -35.90
N ILE A 10 7.12 26.93 -35.29
CA ILE A 10 7.08 27.07 -33.82
C ILE A 10 5.81 26.44 -33.25
N ALA A 11 4.64 26.68 -33.88
CA ALA A 11 3.39 26.07 -33.46
C ALA A 11 3.41 24.55 -33.58
N LEU A 12 3.98 23.98 -34.65
CA LEU A 12 4.14 22.53 -34.83
C LEU A 12 5.10 21.92 -33.81
N VAL A 13 6.20 22.61 -33.47
CA VAL A 13 7.11 22.19 -32.41
C VAL A 13 6.40 22.21 -31.05
N LEU A 14 5.68 23.28 -30.73
CA LEU A 14 4.89 23.37 -29.50
C LEU A 14 3.79 22.29 -29.44
N PHE A 15 3.12 22.02 -30.56
CA PHE A 15 2.11 20.97 -30.66
C PHE A 15 2.74 19.58 -30.47
N TYR A 16 3.93 19.34 -31.01
CA TYR A 16 4.70 18.09 -30.79
C TYR A 16 5.08 17.90 -29.32
N PHE A 17 5.42 18.97 -28.59
CA PHE A 17 5.67 18.91 -27.15
C PHE A 17 4.39 18.70 -26.33
N CYS A 18 3.25 19.29 -26.73
CA CYS A 18 1.96 19.09 -26.05
C CYS A 18 1.40 17.66 -26.21
N ILE A 19 1.65 16.98 -27.33
CA ILE A 19 1.16 15.60 -27.56
C ILE A 19 1.87 14.58 -26.65
N ASN A 20 3.07 14.91 -26.13
CA ASN A 20 3.86 14.01 -25.27
C ASN A 20 3.51 14.10 -23.78
N ALA A 21 2.62 14.99 -23.36
CA ALA A 21 2.08 15.01 -22.00
C ALA A 21 0.92 13.99 -21.89
N LYS A 22 1.21 12.70 -22.04
CA LYS A 22 0.28 11.66 -21.58
C LYS A 22 0.38 11.60 -20.06
N ALA A 23 -0.75 11.79 -19.37
CA ALA A 23 -0.85 11.49 -17.94
C ALA A 23 -0.45 10.02 -17.73
N GLU A 24 0.66 9.80 -17.03
CA GLU A 24 1.09 8.48 -16.62
C GLU A 24 0.47 8.21 -15.24
N ASN A 25 -0.24 7.10 -15.06
CA ASN A 25 -0.75 6.73 -13.74
C ASN A 25 0.15 5.65 -13.13
N VAL A 26 0.34 5.69 -11.80
CA VAL A 26 0.79 4.52 -11.05
C VAL A 26 -0.45 3.70 -10.69
N LYS A 27 -0.58 2.51 -11.25
CA LYS A 27 -1.73 1.62 -11.02
C LYS A 27 -1.31 0.39 -10.24
N PHE A 28 -1.99 0.11 -9.14
CA PHE A 28 -1.66 -1.03 -8.29
C PHE A 28 -2.90 -1.62 -7.63
N ILE A 29 -2.72 -2.85 -7.13
CA ILE A 29 -3.73 -3.52 -6.31
C ILE A 29 -3.25 -3.57 -4.87
N GLN A 30 -4.14 -3.22 -3.95
CA GLN A 30 -3.98 -3.40 -2.51
C GLN A 30 -4.87 -4.56 -2.05
N ALA A 31 -4.25 -5.55 -1.41
CA ALA A 31 -4.94 -6.53 -0.56
C ALA A 31 -4.49 -6.34 0.89
N THR A 32 -5.32 -6.73 1.85
CA THR A 32 -5.04 -6.52 3.28
C THR A 32 -5.76 -7.56 4.12
N ASP A 33 -5.27 -7.83 5.33
CA ASP A 33 -5.95 -8.68 6.30
C ASP A 33 -6.31 -10.03 5.66
N VAL A 34 -5.28 -10.64 5.04
CA VAL A 34 -5.38 -11.96 4.41
C VAL A 34 -5.63 -13.02 5.47
N HIS A 35 -5.05 -12.84 6.67
CA HIS A 35 -5.10 -13.79 7.78
C HIS A 35 -4.88 -15.22 7.27
N LEU A 36 -3.77 -15.43 6.55
CA LEU A 36 -3.54 -16.73 5.95
C LEU A 36 -3.50 -17.81 7.04
N THR A 37 -4.30 -18.85 6.81
CA THR A 37 -4.30 -20.11 7.53
C THR A 37 -4.29 -21.24 6.50
N LYS A 38 -4.25 -22.50 6.95
CA LYS A 38 -4.39 -23.65 6.05
C LYS A 38 -5.73 -23.65 5.29
N ASP A 39 -6.76 -23.09 5.91
CA ASP A 39 -8.15 -23.21 5.44
C ASP A 39 -8.47 -22.24 4.29
N ASN A 40 -7.74 -21.13 4.17
CA ASN A 40 -7.99 -20.09 3.16
C ASN A 40 -6.86 -19.94 2.12
N THR A 41 -5.93 -20.90 2.04
CA THR A 41 -4.82 -20.86 1.07
C THR A 41 -5.31 -20.76 -0.38
N LEU A 42 -6.36 -21.52 -0.73
CA LEU A 42 -6.96 -21.53 -2.07
C LEU A 42 -7.46 -20.14 -2.49
N TYR A 43 -7.99 -19.34 -1.57
CA TYR A 43 -8.46 -17.99 -1.89
C TYR A 43 -7.32 -17.10 -2.36
N LEU A 44 -6.16 -17.17 -1.71
CA LEU A 44 -4.99 -16.42 -2.11
C LEU A 44 -4.40 -16.94 -3.43
N GLU A 45 -4.43 -18.25 -3.68
CA GLU A 45 -4.00 -18.81 -4.97
C GLU A 45 -4.91 -18.34 -6.12
N ASP A 46 -6.23 -18.37 -5.92
CA ASP A 46 -7.22 -17.87 -6.88
C ASP A 46 -7.02 -16.38 -7.16
N PHE A 47 -6.79 -15.58 -6.11
CA PHE A 47 -6.46 -14.17 -6.27
C PHE A 47 -5.20 -13.97 -7.14
N VAL A 48 -4.12 -14.71 -6.88
CA VAL A 48 -2.90 -14.60 -7.69
C VAL A 48 -3.15 -15.00 -9.15
N ASN A 49 -3.93 -16.06 -9.39
CA ASN A 49 -4.30 -16.49 -10.74
C ASN A 49 -5.15 -15.43 -11.46
N GLU A 50 -6.13 -14.86 -10.76
CA GLU A 50 -6.99 -13.78 -11.24
C GLU A 50 -6.17 -12.55 -11.62
N ILE A 51 -5.28 -12.08 -10.74
CA ILE A 51 -4.43 -10.93 -11.01
C ILE A 51 -3.55 -11.17 -12.24
N ASN A 52 -2.90 -12.33 -12.32
CA ASN A 52 -2.04 -12.69 -13.43
C ASN A 52 -2.77 -12.86 -14.78
N LYS A 53 -4.09 -13.13 -14.75
CA LYS A 53 -4.93 -13.34 -15.94
C LYS A 53 -5.56 -12.04 -16.44
N ASN A 54 -6.08 -11.24 -15.51
CA ASN A 54 -6.98 -10.13 -15.82
C ASN A 54 -6.31 -8.75 -15.83
N TYR A 55 -5.10 -8.63 -15.25
CA TYR A 55 -4.42 -7.35 -15.11
C TYR A 55 -2.99 -7.41 -15.67
N ASN A 56 -2.78 -6.75 -16.79
CA ASN A 56 -1.49 -6.68 -17.50
C ASN A 56 -0.82 -5.30 -17.41
N ASP A 57 -1.49 -4.32 -16.81
CA ASP A 57 -1.10 -2.91 -16.74
C ASP A 57 -0.76 -2.45 -15.31
N LEU A 58 -0.68 -3.37 -14.34
CA LEU A 58 -0.29 -3.05 -12.96
C LEU A 58 1.20 -2.74 -12.86
N ASP A 59 1.53 -1.71 -12.10
CA ASP A 59 2.88 -1.42 -11.67
C ASP A 59 3.32 -2.34 -10.51
N PHE A 60 2.41 -2.63 -9.59
CA PHE A 60 2.65 -3.54 -8.46
C PHE A 60 1.35 -4.05 -7.79
N VAL A 61 1.53 -5.03 -6.90
CA VAL A 61 0.56 -5.45 -5.88
C VAL A 61 1.16 -5.15 -4.50
N ILE A 62 0.34 -4.80 -3.51
CA ILE A 62 0.81 -4.62 -2.14
C ILE A 62 -0.13 -5.28 -1.15
N PHE A 63 0.46 -5.89 -0.12
CA PHE A 63 -0.25 -6.47 1.01
C PHE A 63 0.00 -5.63 2.27
N THR A 64 -1.04 -4.98 2.80
CA THR A 64 -0.92 -3.93 3.83
C THR A 64 -1.08 -4.43 5.27
N GLY A 65 -0.59 -5.63 5.58
CA GLY A 65 -0.55 -6.19 6.93
C GLY A 65 -1.61 -7.25 7.20
N ASP A 66 -1.43 -7.93 8.33
CA ASP A 66 -2.18 -9.12 8.75
C ASP A 66 -2.22 -10.16 7.62
N ASN A 67 -1.02 -10.46 7.10
CA ASN A 67 -0.82 -11.38 5.99
C ASN A 67 -1.00 -12.84 6.45
N ILE A 68 -0.58 -13.14 7.69
CA ILE A 68 -0.76 -14.43 8.36
C ILE A 68 -1.58 -14.24 9.63
N ASP A 69 -2.41 -15.23 9.98
CA ASP A 69 -3.31 -15.10 11.15
C ASP A 69 -2.57 -15.14 12.49
N LYS A 70 -1.44 -15.86 12.52
CA LYS A 70 -0.60 -16.04 13.71
C LYS A 70 0.86 -15.92 13.30
N PRO A 71 1.76 -15.51 14.22
CA PRO A 71 3.17 -15.27 13.94
C PRO A 71 3.96 -16.58 13.82
N LYS A 72 3.62 -17.40 12.82
CA LYS A 72 4.23 -18.70 12.52
C LYS A 72 5.02 -18.62 11.22
N ILE A 73 6.25 -19.14 11.25
CA ILE A 73 7.13 -19.08 10.09
C ILE A 73 6.62 -19.94 8.93
N GLU A 74 5.90 -21.02 9.22
CA GLU A 74 5.29 -21.90 8.22
C GLU A 74 4.17 -21.20 7.44
N ASP A 75 3.33 -20.44 8.15
CA ASP A 75 2.27 -19.65 7.54
C ASP A 75 2.88 -18.52 6.68
N LEU A 76 3.95 -17.87 7.17
CA LEU A 76 4.70 -16.88 6.38
C LEU A 76 5.30 -17.50 5.10
N GLN A 77 5.91 -18.67 5.20
CA GLN A 77 6.48 -19.37 4.05
C GLN A 77 5.40 -19.76 3.03
N THR A 78 4.23 -20.19 3.51
CA THR A 78 3.08 -20.51 2.66
C THR A 78 2.58 -19.26 1.94
N PHE A 79 2.36 -18.17 2.67
CA PHE A 79 1.96 -16.87 2.12
C PHE A 79 2.92 -16.40 1.03
N LEU A 80 4.22 -16.36 1.34
CA LEU A 80 5.24 -15.92 0.40
C LEU A 80 5.37 -16.85 -0.79
N GLY A 81 5.22 -18.16 -0.61
CA GLY A 81 5.24 -19.15 -1.69
C GLY A 81 4.12 -18.93 -2.70
N ILE A 82 2.92 -18.57 -2.22
CA ILE A 82 1.78 -18.25 -3.08
C ILE A 82 1.98 -16.92 -3.80
N ILE A 83 2.23 -15.82 -3.06
CA ILE A 83 2.30 -14.48 -3.69
C ILE A 83 3.54 -14.31 -4.58
N LYS A 84 4.58 -15.13 -4.41
CA LYS A 84 5.74 -15.16 -5.30
C LYS A 84 5.33 -15.44 -6.75
N LYS A 85 4.24 -16.19 -6.98
CA LYS A 85 3.69 -16.52 -8.30
C LYS A 85 3.06 -15.31 -9.03
N LEU A 86 2.86 -14.16 -8.38
CA LEU A 86 2.47 -12.91 -9.06
C LEU A 86 3.54 -12.48 -10.06
N LYS A 87 3.12 -12.20 -11.30
CA LYS A 87 3.99 -11.77 -12.42
C LYS A 87 4.47 -10.32 -12.28
N VAL A 88 3.74 -9.51 -11.53
CA VAL A 88 4.09 -8.12 -11.21
C VAL A 88 4.90 -8.04 -9.91
N LYS A 89 5.62 -6.93 -9.68
CA LYS A 89 6.26 -6.67 -8.38
C LYS A 89 5.21 -6.66 -7.27
N LYS A 90 5.61 -7.14 -6.09
CA LYS A 90 4.75 -7.24 -4.92
C LYS A 90 5.47 -6.75 -3.68
N TYR A 91 4.76 -6.04 -2.82
CA TYR A 91 5.29 -5.48 -1.58
C TYR A 91 4.46 -5.99 -0.40
N VAL A 92 5.09 -6.09 0.77
CA VAL A 92 4.46 -6.62 1.99
C VAL A 92 4.78 -5.72 3.16
N ILE A 93 3.76 -5.40 3.95
CA ILE A 93 3.83 -4.62 5.18
C ILE A 93 3.38 -5.51 6.32
N LEU A 94 3.87 -5.23 7.53
CA LEU A 94 3.46 -5.92 8.75
C LEU A 94 2.13 -5.38 9.31
N GLY A 95 1.30 -6.28 9.79
CA GLY A 95 0.19 -6.01 10.72
C GLY A 95 0.42 -6.65 12.10
N ASN A 96 -0.52 -6.44 13.03
CA ASN A 96 -0.40 -6.92 14.41
C ASN A 96 -0.45 -8.45 14.57
N HIS A 97 -0.98 -9.19 13.60
CA HIS A 97 -0.99 -10.66 13.63
C HIS A 97 0.31 -11.29 13.10
N ASP A 98 1.07 -10.54 12.29
CA ASP A 98 2.22 -11.07 11.55
C ASP A 98 3.43 -11.41 12.44
N VAL A 99 3.62 -10.69 13.54
CA VAL A 99 4.82 -10.81 14.39
C VAL A 99 4.53 -10.76 15.88
N TYR A 100 5.19 -11.63 16.62
CA TYR A 100 5.27 -11.60 18.07
C TYR A 100 6.61 -12.20 18.48
N LYS A 101 7.47 -11.39 19.11
CA LYS A 101 8.86 -11.77 19.40
C LYS A 101 8.95 -13.05 20.24
N SER A 102 8.11 -13.19 21.25
CA SER A 102 8.05 -14.40 22.08
C SER A 102 7.27 -15.56 21.43
N GLY A 103 6.55 -15.28 20.34
CA GLY A 103 5.84 -16.28 19.54
C GLY A 103 6.70 -16.95 18.46
N GLY A 104 7.99 -16.60 18.37
CA GLY A 104 8.95 -17.22 17.45
C GLY A 104 9.18 -16.46 16.14
N LEU A 105 8.37 -15.45 15.83
CA LEU A 105 8.52 -14.63 14.62
C LEU A 105 8.59 -13.14 14.98
N ASN A 106 9.80 -12.58 14.92
CA ASN A 106 10.05 -11.16 15.11
C ASN A 106 10.13 -10.42 13.76
N LYS A 107 10.08 -9.09 13.80
CA LYS A 107 10.13 -8.21 12.62
C LYS A 107 11.34 -8.48 11.72
N GLN A 108 12.52 -8.66 12.31
CA GLN A 108 13.75 -8.87 11.55
C GLN A 108 13.72 -10.20 10.79
N LEU A 109 13.28 -11.29 11.43
CA LEU A 109 13.15 -12.59 10.78
C LEU A 109 12.09 -12.55 9.69
N TYR A 110 10.95 -11.89 9.94
CA TYR A 110 9.90 -11.71 8.96
C TYR A 110 10.44 -11.01 7.70
N MET A 111 11.03 -9.83 7.84
CA MET A 111 11.51 -9.03 6.71
C MET A 111 12.66 -9.69 5.95
N LYS A 112 13.59 -10.36 6.65
CA LYS A 112 14.63 -11.19 6.00
C LYS A 112 14.02 -12.32 5.18
N THR A 113 12.96 -12.95 5.68
CA THR A 113 12.26 -14.03 4.97
C THR A 113 11.51 -13.50 3.74
N VAL A 114 10.86 -12.34 3.85
CA VAL A 114 10.26 -11.62 2.71
C VAL A 114 11.31 -11.34 1.64
N ARG A 115 12.43 -10.70 2.01
CA ARG A 115 13.52 -10.36 1.09
C ARG A 115 14.09 -11.59 0.39
N LYS A 116 14.32 -12.67 1.14
CA LYS A 116 14.82 -13.94 0.59
C LYS A 116 13.88 -14.54 -0.45
N ASN A 117 12.56 -14.47 -0.23
CA ASN A 117 11.57 -15.12 -1.09
C ASN A 117 11.14 -14.25 -2.28
N LEU A 118 10.97 -12.94 -2.07
CA LEU A 118 10.38 -12.03 -3.06
C LEU A 118 11.40 -11.19 -3.81
N GLY A 119 12.64 -11.07 -3.31
CA GLY A 119 13.77 -10.44 -3.97
C GLY A 119 14.35 -9.23 -3.22
N ALA A 120 15.57 -8.84 -3.62
CA ALA A 120 16.38 -7.82 -2.94
C ALA A 120 15.86 -6.38 -3.03
N TYR A 121 14.75 -6.14 -3.73
CA TYR A 121 14.05 -4.84 -3.71
C TYR A 121 13.23 -4.65 -2.43
N HIS A 122 13.10 -5.67 -1.60
CA HIS A 122 12.62 -5.55 -0.22
C HIS A 122 13.75 -5.20 0.74
N SER A 123 13.42 -4.39 1.74
CA SER A 123 14.30 -4.04 2.84
C SER A 123 14.33 -5.14 3.90
N ASP A 124 15.42 -5.23 4.66
CA ASP A 124 15.46 -6.01 5.90
C ASP A 124 14.83 -5.23 7.08
N SER A 125 14.51 -3.95 6.88
CA SER A 125 13.75 -3.09 7.80
C SER A 125 12.27 -3.10 7.41
N SER A 126 11.39 -3.09 8.41
CA SER A 126 9.94 -3.01 8.24
C SER A 126 9.47 -1.62 7.79
N ASN A 127 10.23 -0.56 8.13
CA ASN A 127 10.11 0.75 7.48
C ASN A 127 11.00 0.77 6.24
N TYR A 128 10.43 1.10 5.08
CA TYR A 128 11.19 1.18 3.83
C TYR A 128 10.52 2.08 2.78
N ILE A 129 11.23 2.36 1.70
CA ILE A 129 10.80 3.28 0.65
C ILE A 129 11.04 2.62 -0.71
N PHE A 130 10.10 2.79 -1.62
CA PHE A 130 10.29 2.48 -3.04
C PHE A 130 9.69 3.59 -3.91
N LYS A 131 10.05 3.60 -5.20
CA LYS A 131 9.65 4.65 -6.14
C LYS A 131 9.16 4.04 -7.44
N ILE A 132 8.06 4.55 -7.96
CA ILE A 132 7.48 4.12 -9.24
C ILE A 132 6.98 5.38 -9.94
N LYS A 133 7.40 5.57 -11.20
CA LYS A 133 7.00 6.70 -12.06
C LYS A 133 7.05 8.06 -11.35
N GLY A 134 8.12 8.30 -10.59
CA GLY A 134 8.34 9.56 -9.86
C GLY A 134 7.58 9.71 -8.54
N VAL A 135 6.59 8.87 -8.23
CA VAL A 135 5.89 8.81 -6.94
C VAL A 135 6.75 8.06 -5.92
N VAL A 136 6.78 8.56 -4.68
CA VAL A 136 7.51 7.95 -3.57
C VAL A 136 6.52 7.22 -2.67
N PHE A 137 6.74 5.93 -2.46
CA PHE A 137 5.94 5.11 -1.57
C PHE A 137 6.72 4.85 -0.29
N ILE A 138 6.17 5.24 0.85
CA ILE A 138 6.75 5.05 2.18
C ILE A 138 5.95 3.99 2.92
N VAL A 139 6.63 2.96 3.41
CA VAL A 139 6.03 1.93 4.27
C VAL A 139 6.36 2.24 5.72
N MET A 140 5.31 2.33 6.54
CA MET A 140 5.38 2.64 7.97
C MET A 140 4.84 1.48 8.81
N ASP A 141 5.66 0.99 9.72
CA ASP A 141 5.38 -0.10 10.65
C ASP A 141 5.07 0.45 12.05
N GLY A 142 3.83 0.22 12.50
CA GLY A 142 3.35 0.58 13.85
C GLY A 142 3.11 -0.63 14.76
N VAL A 143 3.65 -1.81 14.41
CA VAL A 143 3.38 -3.07 15.11
C VAL A 143 4.18 -3.15 16.41
N LYS A 144 3.55 -3.62 17.48
CA LYS A 144 4.19 -3.81 18.79
C LYS A 144 4.59 -5.27 19.00
N GLU A 145 5.73 -5.70 18.46
CA GLU A 145 6.15 -7.11 18.51
C GLU A 145 6.49 -7.66 19.91
N VAL A 146 6.74 -6.80 20.91
CA VAL A 146 7.09 -7.20 22.29
C VAL A 146 5.86 -7.28 23.18
N ILE A 147 4.97 -6.29 23.07
CA ILE A 147 3.69 -6.24 23.79
C ILE A 147 2.60 -6.17 22.73
N PRO A 148 2.22 -7.33 22.15
CA PRO A 148 1.25 -7.38 21.06
C PRO A 148 -0.11 -6.88 21.54
N GLY A 149 -0.85 -6.28 20.62
CA GLY A 149 -2.21 -5.80 20.86
C GLY A 149 -2.79 -5.19 19.58
N SER A 150 -4.11 -5.00 19.58
CA SER A 150 -4.86 -4.51 18.43
C SER A 150 -4.56 -3.05 18.07
N ALA A 151 -4.22 -2.21 19.05
CA ALA A 151 -3.88 -0.82 18.79
C ALA A 151 -2.46 -0.70 18.23
N GLY A 152 -2.32 -0.06 17.07
CA GLY A 152 -1.02 0.35 16.54
C GLY A 152 -0.33 1.39 17.42
N PHE A 153 0.98 1.53 17.26
CA PHE A 153 1.75 2.60 17.87
C PHE A 153 3.00 2.90 17.06
N TYR A 154 3.15 4.15 16.62
CA TYR A 154 4.37 4.64 15.99
C TYR A 154 5.25 5.32 17.05
N LYS A 155 6.45 4.78 17.25
CA LYS A 155 7.45 5.33 18.15
C LYS A 155 7.92 6.69 17.64
N GLU A 156 8.43 7.51 18.54
CA GLU A 156 9.00 8.80 18.18
C GLU A 156 10.10 8.69 17.12
N SER A 157 10.97 7.68 17.20
CA SER A 157 11.99 7.41 16.19
C SER A 157 11.42 7.09 14.80
N GLU A 158 10.27 6.43 14.74
CA GLU A 158 9.57 6.11 13.48
C GLU A 158 8.95 7.38 12.89
N LEU A 159 8.38 8.24 13.73
CA LEU A 159 7.82 9.54 13.32
C LEU A 159 8.90 10.55 12.90
N GLN A 160 10.03 10.61 13.60
CA GLN A 160 11.19 11.40 13.20
C GLN A 160 11.78 10.90 11.88
N TRP A 161 11.83 9.58 11.69
CA TRP A 161 12.23 9.00 10.42
C TRP A 161 11.27 9.44 9.31
N LEU A 162 9.96 9.34 9.51
CA LEU A 162 8.96 9.82 8.56
C LEU A 162 9.17 11.30 8.22
N ASP A 163 9.27 12.18 9.22
CA ASP A 163 9.50 13.63 9.06
C ASP A 163 10.72 13.91 8.17
N SER A 164 11.81 13.18 8.39
CA SER A 164 13.02 13.29 7.57
C SER A 164 12.83 12.84 6.11
N GLN A 165 12.03 11.80 5.87
CA GLN A 165 11.76 11.31 4.51
C GLN A 165 10.81 12.25 3.77
N LEU A 166 9.77 12.77 4.44
CA LEU A 166 8.87 13.77 3.87
C LEU A 166 9.65 15.04 3.47
N THR A 167 10.56 15.51 4.33
CA THR A 167 11.47 16.62 4.04
C THR A 167 12.38 16.34 2.84
N LYS A 168 13.01 15.16 2.81
CA LYS A 168 13.92 14.73 1.73
C LYS A 168 13.22 14.70 0.38
N TYR A 169 11.94 14.32 0.35
CA TYR A 169 11.14 14.18 -0.85
C TYR A 169 10.10 15.29 -1.00
N LYS A 170 10.34 16.49 -0.45
CA LYS A 170 9.41 17.64 -0.47
C LYS A 170 8.84 18.01 -1.84
N ASN A 171 9.56 17.72 -2.94
CA ASN A 171 9.13 17.99 -4.32
C ASN A 171 8.55 16.77 -5.05
N LYS A 172 8.18 15.72 -4.32
CA LYS A 172 7.63 14.47 -4.85
C LYS A 172 6.33 14.15 -4.14
N LYS A 173 5.38 13.58 -4.87
CA LYS A 173 4.17 12.99 -4.27
C LYS A 173 4.55 11.79 -3.43
N ILE A 174 3.95 11.72 -2.25
CA ILE A 174 4.18 10.65 -1.28
C ILE A 174 2.86 9.94 -1.00
N VAL A 175 2.90 8.62 -1.13
CA VAL A 175 1.85 7.72 -0.65
C VAL A 175 2.44 6.93 0.51
N VAL A 176 1.77 6.98 1.65
CA VAL A 176 2.15 6.19 2.82
C VAL A 176 1.30 4.94 2.86
N PHE A 177 1.95 3.78 2.96
CA PHE A 177 1.26 2.55 3.29
C PHE A 177 1.57 2.13 4.71
N GLN A 178 0.53 1.72 5.42
CA GLN A 178 0.65 1.27 6.79
C GLN A 178 -0.54 0.42 7.20
N HIS A 179 -0.37 -0.49 8.14
CA HIS A 179 -1.49 -1.34 8.55
C HIS A 179 -2.57 -0.58 9.34
N PHE A 180 -2.16 0.24 10.33
CA PHE A 180 -3.07 0.93 11.23
C PHE A 180 -3.60 2.25 10.65
N PRO A 181 -4.91 2.42 10.44
CA PRO A 181 -5.48 3.67 9.92
C PRO A 181 -5.30 4.86 10.87
N LEU A 182 -5.22 6.06 10.31
CA LEU A 182 -5.36 7.32 11.07
C LEU A 182 -6.83 7.68 11.32
N LEU A 183 -7.77 7.08 10.59
CA LEU A 183 -9.19 7.24 10.88
C LEU A 183 -9.56 6.48 12.16
N ASP A 184 -10.47 7.01 12.96
CA ASP A 184 -10.94 6.30 14.16
C ASP A 184 -12.00 5.26 13.82
N SER A 185 -11.89 4.05 14.38
CA SER A 185 -12.94 3.05 14.30
C SER A 185 -13.93 3.17 15.46
N LYS A 186 -15.10 2.53 15.31
CA LYS A 186 -16.06 2.34 16.41
C LYS A 186 -15.49 1.50 17.55
N ARG A 187 -14.51 0.64 17.28
CA ARG A 187 -13.84 -0.20 18.26
C ARG A 187 -12.57 0.50 18.75
N VAL A 188 -12.72 1.40 19.72
CA VAL A 188 -11.64 2.27 20.22
C VAL A 188 -10.34 1.52 20.57
N THR A 189 -10.44 0.28 21.05
CA THR A 189 -9.28 -0.59 21.36
C THR A 189 -8.41 -0.95 20.16
N HIS A 190 -8.89 -0.74 18.93
CA HIS A 190 -8.15 -1.01 17.69
C HIS A 190 -7.57 0.26 17.08
N ASN A 191 -7.91 1.45 17.60
CA ASN A 191 -7.43 2.72 17.07
C ASN A 191 -5.93 2.92 17.36
N LEU A 192 -5.29 3.74 16.53
CA LEU A 192 -3.90 4.11 16.70
C LEU A 192 -3.67 4.86 18.03
N TYR A 193 -2.72 4.40 18.83
CA TYR A 193 -2.32 5.09 20.06
C TYR A 193 -1.44 6.31 19.73
N LYS A 194 -1.70 7.45 20.41
CA LYS A 194 -1.01 8.73 20.22
C LYS A 194 -0.97 9.23 18.77
N LYS A 195 -2.10 9.07 18.07
CA LYS A 195 -2.28 9.49 16.67
C LYS A 195 -1.92 10.97 16.44
N GLU A 196 -2.18 11.83 17.41
CA GLU A 196 -1.89 13.26 17.38
C GLU A 196 -0.41 13.57 17.04
N ASN A 197 0.53 12.77 17.53
CA ASN A 197 1.95 12.95 17.20
C ASN A 197 2.23 12.68 15.72
N TYR A 198 1.54 11.71 15.14
CA TYR A 198 1.63 11.41 13.71
C TYR A 198 1.06 12.58 12.91
N LEU A 199 -0.14 13.05 13.27
CA LEU A 199 -0.79 14.18 12.60
C LEU A 199 0.07 15.46 12.66
N GLN A 200 0.76 15.71 13.78
CA GLN A 200 1.70 16.82 13.89
C GLN A 200 2.87 16.72 12.90
N VAL A 201 3.37 15.52 12.61
CA VAL A 201 4.38 15.34 11.55
C VAL A 201 3.78 15.64 10.19
N LEU A 202 2.62 15.06 9.87
CA LEU A 202 1.96 15.26 8.57
C LEU A 202 1.66 16.74 8.30
N ASN A 203 1.18 17.48 9.30
CA ASN A 203 0.84 18.90 9.17
C ASN A 203 2.02 19.82 8.82
N LYS A 204 3.27 19.36 8.94
CA LYS A 204 4.46 20.10 8.50
C LYS A 204 4.71 19.99 7.00
N HIS A 205 4.06 19.05 6.33
CA HIS A 205 4.33 18.65 4.95
C HIS A 205 3.06 18.70 4.10
N ASN A 206 3.21 19.05 2.82
CA ASN A 206 2.12 19.17 1.86
C ASN A 206 2.26 18.20 0.68
N ASN A 207 3.19 17.25 0.77
CA ASN A 207 3.55 16.34 -0.31
C ASN A 207 3.04 14.90 -0.10
N VAL A 208 2.41 14.61 1.04
CA VAL A 208 1.65 13.37 1.26
C VAL A 208 0.28 13.55 0.63
N ILE A 209 -0.07 12.65 -0.29
CA ILE A 209 -1.36 12.70 -1.00
C ILE A 209 -2.31 11.58 -0.57
N ALA A 210 -1.78 10.46 -0.04
CA ALA A 210 -2.60 9.38 0.46
C ALA A 210 -1.94 8.59 1.58
N ILE A 211 -2.78 8.06 2.47
CA ILE A 211 -2.45 7.08 3.50
C ILE A 211 -3.37 5.88 3.29
N ILE A 212 -2.78 4.74 2.97
CA ILE A 212 -3.50 3.53 2.59
C ILE A 212 -3.27 2.43 3.62
N SER A 213 -4.35 1.87 4.14
CA SER A 213 -4.37 0.99 5.32
C SER A 213 -5.40 -0.14 5.27
N GLY A 214 -5.30 -1.04 6.26
CA GLY A 214 -6.20 -2.17 6.49
C GLY A 214 -6.78 -2.17 7.91
N HIS A 215 -6.66 -3.29 8.62
CA HIS A 215 -6.90 -3.47 10.07
C HIS A 215 -8.37 -3.41 10.53
N TYR A 216 -9.18 -2.51 9.97
CA TYR A 216 -10.58 -2.37 10.40
C TYR A 216 -11.54 -3.35 9.74
N HIS A 217 -11.05 -4.16 8.79
CA HIS A 217 -11.82 -5.15 8.05
C HIS A 217 -13.08 -4.56 7.39
N LYS A 218 -13.04 -3.28 7.04
CA LYS A 218 -14.15 -2.53 6.44
C LYS A 218 -13.62 -1.49 5.49
N ASN A 219 -14.31 -1.31 4.38
CA ASN A 219 -13.99 -0.23 3.45
C ASN A 219 -14.39 1.14 4.04
N ARG A 220 -13.47 2.09 4.05
CA ARG A 220 -13.73 3.50 4.39
C ARG A 220 -12.73 4.39 3.68
N GLU A 221 -13.22 5.43 3.03
CA GLU A 221 -12.38 6.41 2.35
C GLU A 221 -12.80 7.82 2.76
N GLU A 222 -11.83 8.64 3.16
CA GLU A 222 -12.05 10.04 3.54
C GLU A 222 -10.97 10.93 2.98
N PHE A 223 -11.35 12.08 2.43
CA PHE A 223 -10.41 13.13 2.04
C PHE A 223 -10.52 14.28 3.05
N ASP A 224 -9.42 14.62 3.71
CA ASP A 224 -9.39 15.65 4.75
C ASP A 224 -9.09 17.07 4.22
N GLY A 225 -9.09 17.24 2.89
CA GLY A 225 -8.70 18.48 2.21
C GLY A 225 -7.27 18.46 1.69
N SER A 226 -6.41 17.55 2.17
CA SER A 226 -5.03 17.38 1.68
C SER A 226 -4.65 15.93 1.40
N ILE A 227 -5.14 14.97 2.19
CA ILE A 227 -4.72 13.58 2.17
C ILE A 227 -5.95 12.68 1.99
N TYR A 228 -5.86 11.73 1.05
CA TYR A 228 -6.80 10.62 0.94
C TYR A 228 -6.46 9.54 1.97
N HIS A 229 -7.34 9.30 2.94
CA HIS A 229 -7.26 8.19 3.88
C HIS A 229 -8.08 7.04 3.34
N ILE A 230 -7.42 5.96 2.94
CA ILE A 230 -8.05 4.80 2.30
C ILE A 230 -7.86 3.59 3.22
N VAL A 231 -8.96 3.10 3.79
CA VAL A 231 -9.02 1.87 4.58
C VAL A 231 -9.74 0.82 3.76
N THR A 232 -9.06 -0.29 3.47
CA THR A 232 -9.60 -1.35 2.61
C THR A 232 -10.20 -2.47 3.45
N GLU A 233 -11.28 -3.05 2.95
CA GLU A 233 -11.92 -4.21 3.56
C GLU A 233 -11.02 -5.45 3.47
N LYS A 234 -11.17 -6.36 4.43
CA LYS A 234 -10.32 -7.54 4.55
C LYS A 234 -10.45 -8.49 3.35
N PHE A 235 -9.36 -9.19 3.05
CA PHE A 235 -9.33 -10.23 2.02
C PHE A 235 -9.75 -11.62 2.53
N SER A 236 -9.58 -11.92 3.82
CA SER A 236 -9.57 -13.29 4.39
C SER A 236 -10.67 -14.27 3.93
N ASP A 237 -11.82 -13.75 3.50
CA ASP A 237 -13.00 -14.52 3.08
C ASP A 237 -13.11 -14.61 1.54
N ASN A 238 -12.01 -14.36 0.81
CA ASN A 238 -11.92 -14.22 -0.65
C ASN A 238 -12.74 -13.06 -1.23
N THR A 239 -13.08 -12.07 -0.41
CA THR A 239 -14.12 -11.10 -0.79
C THR A 239 -13.55 -9.88 -1.47
N ASN A 240 -12.55 -9.22 -0.85
CA ASN A 240 -12.23 -7.85 -1.21
C ASN A 240 -10.75 -7.59 -1.50
N TYR A 241 -10.51 -6.75 -2.50
CA TYR A 241 -9.26 -6.03 -2.71
C TYR A 241 -9.56 -4.68 -3.38
N LYS A 242 -8.58 -3.77 -3.43
CA LYS A 242 -8.77 -2.44 -4.02
C LYS A 242 -7.81 -2.22 -5.18
N ILE A 243 -8.32 -1.69 -6.30
CA ILE A 243 -7.50 -1.15 -7.38
C ILE A 243 -7.34 0.34 -7.10
N ILE A 244 -6.10 0.82 -7.12
CA ILE A 244 -5.75 2.20 -6.84
C ILE A 244 -4.88 2.75 -7.97
N GLU A 245 -5.21 3.95 -8.43
CA GLU A 245 -4.47 4.70 -9.44
C GLU A 245 -4.06 6.07 -8.89
N ILE A 246 -2.78 6.41 -9.04
CA ILE A 246 -2.21 7.70 -8.65
C ILE A 246 -1.81 8.44 -9.90
N ASP A 247 -2.35 9.64 -10.09
CA ASP A 247 -1.96 10.51 -11.20
C ASP A 247 -0.56 11.10 -10.94
N THR A 248 0.37 10.95 -11.90
CA THR A 248 1.76 11.43 -11.72
C THR A 248 1.89 12.95 -11.87
N GLU A 249 0.92 13.64 -12.47
CA GLU A 249 0.93 15.08 -12.74
C GLU A 249 0.14 15.88 -11.69
N ILE A 250 -1.07 15.45 -11.34
CA ILE A 250 -1.91 16.08 -10.29
C ILE A 250 -2.08 15.20 -9.04
N PRO A 251 -2.31 15.74 -7.82
CA PRO A 251 -2.33 14.98 -6.57
C PRO A 251 -3.66 14.22 -6.37
N MET A 252 -4.15 13.57 -7.42
CA MET A 252 -5.42 12.85 -7.41
C MET A 252 -5.18 11.35 -7.26
N VAL A 253 -6.04 10.74 -6.44
CA VAL A 253 -6.03 9.31 -6.15
C VAL A 253 -7.40 8.75 -6.51
N TYR A 254 -7.40 7.74 -7.34
CA TYR A 254 -8.59 6.98 -7.69
C TYR A 254 -8.53 5.61 -7.03
N SER A 255 -9.64 5.19 -6.45
CA SER A 255 -9.76 3.93 -5.71
C SER A 255 -11.06 3.26 -6.09
N ARG A 256 -11.01 1.94 -6.30
CA ARG A 256 -12.18 1.11 -6.55
C ARG A 256 -12.06 -0.19 -5.77
N LEU A 257 -13.01 -0.42 -4.85
CA LEU A 257 -13.16 -1.72 -4.18
C LEU A 257 -13.69 -2.74 -5.19
N ILE A 258 -13.09 -3.92 -5.20
CA ILE A 258 -13.58 -5.09 -5.93
C ILE A 258 -14.09 -6.08 -4.88
N SER A 259 -15.40 -6.34 -4.90
CA SER A 259 -16.05 -7.36 -4.08
C SER A 259 -16.41 -8.57 -4.94
N LYS A 260 -15.94 -9.77 -4.57
CA LYS A 260 -16.25 -11.00 -5.31
C LYS A 260 -17.66 -11.50 -5.09
N ASP A 261 -18.32 -11.11 -3.99
CA ASP A 261 -19.70 -11.52 -3.70
C ASP A 261 -20.71 -10.78 -4.60
N GLU A 262 -20.44 -9.52 -4.96
CA GLU A 262 -21.31 -8.74 -5.85
C GLU A 262 -21.21 -9.20 -7.31
N ASN A 263 -20.07 -9.76 -7.74
CA ASN A 263 -19.88 -10.26 -9.10
C ASN A 263 -20.58 -11.60 -9.37
N LYS A 264 -21.01 -12.34 -8.34
CA LYS A 264 -21.83 -13.56 -8.52
C LYS A 264 -23.28 -13.25 -8.87
N ASN A 265 -23.84 -12.16 -8.35
CA ASN A 265 -25.25 -11.79 -8.56
C ASN A 265 -25.51 -11.12 -9.93
N ASN A 266 -24.48 -10.82 -10.71
CA ASN A 266 -24.60 -10.27 -12.07
C ASN A 266 -24.39 -11.33 -13.18
N LEU A 267 -24.32 -12.62 -12.81
CA LEU A 267 -24.12 -13.75 -13.71
C LEU A 267 -25.26 -14.79 -13.63
N GLU A 268 -26.37 -14.47 -12.95
CA GLU A 268 -27.66 -15.17 -13.02
C GLU A 268 -28.68 -14.33 -13.78
#